data_AF-A0A7S2XID0-F1
#
_entry.id   AF-A0A7S2XID0-F1
#
_cell.length_a   1.000
_cell.length_b   1.000
_cell.length_c   1.000
_cell.angle_alpha   90.00
_cell.angle_beta   90.00
_cell.angle_gamma   90.00
#
_symmetry.space_group_name_H-M   'P 1'
#
loop_
_entity.id
_entity.type
_entity.pdbx_description
1 polymer ?
#
loop_
_entity_poly.entity_id
_entity_poly.type
_entity_poly.pdbx_seq_one_letter_code
_entity_poly.pdbx_strand_id
1 'polypeptide(L)'
;VDKNHEPIYMKDFVETATNPSILDADGPFEFEQGPMFQVDASSKSSSGSFSCSLRHQFILHGAMDRFDALAGPQPTNKFSWRAPGTMGPEAMWVGLICPVEDMRVYGYVTTTKLRFMAIVEDVFLPDQIHQQEARETELKNLMYNIHSLYVEYTLNPFSKIEGPIESQRFDTNVDSFVSAFNGVGTAVI
;
A
#
# COMPACT_ATOMS: atom_id res chain seq x y z
N VAL A 1 5.41 3.99 5.55
CA VAL A 1 5.13 5.25 6.28
C VAL A 1 6.11 5.38 7.43
N ASP A 2 6.69 6.57 7.59
CA ASP A 2 7.63 6.87 8.68
C ASP A 2 6.92 7.16 10.01
N LYS A 3 7.69 7.38 11.07
CA LYS A 3 7.24 7.81 12.41
C LYS A 3 6.42 9.10 12.39
N ASN A 4 6.62 9.96 11.39
CA ASN A 4 5.88 11.22 11.23
C ASN A 4 4.57 11.06 10.45
N HIS A 5 4.15 9.83 10.16
CA HIS A 5 2.98 9.51 9.34
C HIS A 5 3.11 9.99 7.88
N GLU A 6 4.32 10.32 7.45
CA GLU A 6 4.61 10.70 6.07
C GLU A 6 4.91 9.45 5.22
N PRO A 7 4.37 9.38 3.99
CA PRO A 7 4.71 8.33 3.06
C PRO A 7 6.17 8.51 2.60
N ILE A 8 7.00 7.51 2.91
CA ILE A 8 8.38 7.42 2.41
C ILE A 8 8.39 6.85 0.98
N TYR A 9 7.42 6.01 0.69
CA TYR A 9 7.27 5.31 -0.57
C TYR A 9 5.79 5.02 -0.78
N MET A 10 5.33 5.23 -2.02
CA MET A 10 3.98 4.91 -2.44
C MET A 10 4.02 4.65 -3.94
N LYS A 11 3.47 3.52 -4.34
CA LYS A 11 3.43 3.07 -5.72
C LYS A 11 2.13 2.32 -5.92
N ASP A 12 1.53 2.52 -7.08
CA ASP A 12 0.28 1.94 -7.50
C ASP A 12 0.59 0.97 -8.66
N PHE A 13 0.24 -0.30 -8.49
CA PHE A 13 0.48 -1.34 -9.49
C PHE A 13 -0.81 -1.69 -10.23
N VAL A 14 -1.44 -0.70 -10.87
CA VAL A 14 -2.58 -0.95 -11.78
C VAL A 14 -2.12 -1.81 -12.96
N GLU A 15 -2.60 -3.05 -13.03
CA GLU A 15 -2.52 -3.84 -14.25
C GLU A 15 -3.38 -3.15 -15.31
N THR A 16 -2.73 -2.55 -16.32
CA THR A 16 -3.42 -1.81 -17.38
C THR A 16 -4.09 -2.80 -18.35
N ALA A 17 -5.04 -3.58 -17.87
CA ALA A 17 -5.88 -4.41 -18.71
C ALA A 17 -7.08 -3.59 -19.19
N THR A 18 -6.89 -2.67 -20.15
CA THR A 18 -7.85 -2.31 -21.22
C THR A 18 -7.33 -1.18 -22.13
N ASN A 19 -6.87 -1.58 -23.32
CA ASN A 19 -6.94 -0.91 -24.63
C ASN A 19 -6.97 0.63 -24.72
N PRO A 20 -5.96 1.28 -25.35
CA PRO A 20 -6.14 2.60 -25.93
C PRO A 20 -6.93 2.47 -27.24
N SER A 21 -8.22 2.18 -27.17
CA SER A 21 -9.09 2.22 -28.36
C SER A 21 -9.86 3.53 -28.41
N ILE A 22 -9.42 4.36 -29.36
CA ILE A 22 -10.21 5.27 -30.18
C ILE A 22 -10.46 6.67 -29.57
N LEU A 23 -9.55 7.57 -29.94
CA LEU A 23 -9.89 8.97 -30.22
C LEU A 23 -10.79 8.97 -31.46
N ASP A 24 -12.09 9.19 -31.29
CA ASP A 24 -12.93 9.72 -32.36
C ASP A 24 -13.55 11.03 -31.89
N ALA A 25 -13.36 12.03 -32.74
CA ALA A 25 -13.75 13.41 -32.58
C ALA A 25 -15.25 13.62 -32.87
N ASP A 26 -15.70 14.80 -32.42
CA ASP A 26 -16.85 15.58 -32.89
C ASP A 26 -18.26 15.27 -32.37
N GLY A 27 -18.79 16.24 -31.61
CA GLY A 27 -20.21 16.46 -31.36
C GLY A 27 -20.45 17.47 -30.23
N PRO A 28 -20.97 18.69 -30.49
CA PRO A 28 -21.13 19.72 -29.48
C PRO A 28 -22.48 19.55 -28.75
N PHE A 29 -22.46 19.48 -27.42
CA PHE A 29 -23.67 19.63 -26.62
C PHE A 29 -23.37 20.49 -25.39
N GLU A 30 -23.78 21.76 -25.49
CA GLU A 30 -23.83 22.69 -24.37
C GLU A 30 -24.90 22.24 -23.36
N PHE A 31 -24.50 22.13 -22.09
CA PHE A 31 -25.43 22.34 -20.99
C PHE A 31 -24.69 23.07 -19.85
N GLU A 32 -25.01 24.35 -19.70
CA GLU A 32 -24.67 25.13 -18.51
C GLU A 32 -25.28 24.50 -17.26
N GLN A 33 -24.42 24.25 -16.25
CA GLN A 33 -24.74 24.47 -14.85
C GLN A 33 -23.43 24.54 -14.03
N GLY A 34 -23.32 25.60 -13.24
CA GLY A 34 -22.10 26.04 -12.54
C GLY A 34 -21.59 25.16 -11.39
N PRO A 35 -20.56 25.62 -10.66
CA PRO A 35 -19.51 24.79 -10.09
C PRO A 35 -19.81 24.38 -8.65
N MET A 36 -19.69 23.09 -8.32
CA MET A 36 -19.76 22.61 -6.92
C MET A 36 -18.58 21.75 -6.48
N PHE A 37 -17.60 21.43 -7.32
CA PHE A 37 -16.37 20.76 -6.87
C PHE A 37 -15.19 21.13 -7.77
N GLN A 38 -14.84 22.42 -7.80
CA GLN A 38 -13.54 22.84 -8.31
C GLN A 38 -12.56 22.81 -7.13
N VAL A 39 -12.03 21.62 -6.84
CA VAL A 39 -10.84 21.51 -6.01
C VAL A 39 -9.70 21.97 -6.89
N ASP A 40 -9.30 23.24 -6.77
CA ASP A 40 -8.10 23.76 -7.40
C ASP A 40 -6.90 22.98 -6.85
N ALA A 41 -6.50 21.94 -7.58
CA ALA A 41 -5.31 21.12 -7.32
C ALA A 41 -4.03 21.88 -7.71
N SER A 42 -3.88 23.10 -7.19
CA SER A 42 -2.64 23.86 -7.25
C SER A 42 -2.17 24.21 -5.83
N SER A 43 -2.08 23.19 -4.97
CA SER A 43 -1.17 23.25 -3.83
C SER A 43 0.15 22.62 -4.27
N LYS A 44 1.18 23.47 -4.38
CA LYS A 44 2.57 23.03 -4.43
C LYS A 44 2.87 22.24 -3.15
N SER A 45 2.76 20.91 -3.20
CA SER A 45 3.42 20.03 -2.24
C SER A 45 4.76 19.61 -2.84
N SER A 46 5.84 20.19 -2.31
CA SER A 46 7.21 19.80 -2.60
C SER A 46 7.57 18.50 -1.87
N SER A 47 7.00 17.38 -2.29
CA SER A 47 7.45 16.03 -1.93
C SER A 47 7.24 15.15 -3.15
N GLY A 48 8.18 14.25 -3.44
CA GLY A 48 8.25 13.48 -4.69
C GLY A 48 6.88 12.96 -5.13
N SER A 49 6.59 13.07 -6.43
CA SER A 49 5.29 12.74 -7.03
C SER A 49 4.96 11.26 -6.81
N PHE A 50 4.31 10.95 -5.70
CA PHE A 50 3.76 9.62 -5.45
C PHE A 50 2.57 9.44 -6.39
N SER A 51 2.73 8.60 -7.42
CA SER A 51 1.65 8.25 -8.34
C SER A 51 0.79 7.16 -7.70
N CYS A 52 -0.29 7.56 -7.03
CA CYS A 52 -1.30 6.64 -6.51
C CYS A 52 -2.68 7.27 -6.68
N SER A 53 -3.69 6.45 -6.98
CA SER A 53 -5.06 6.96 -7.13
C SER A 53 -5.53 7.63 -5.82
N LEU A 54 -6.32 8.70 -5.96
CA LEU A 54 -6.85 9.44 -4.81
C LEU A 54 -7.71 8.53 -3.90
N ARG A 55 -8.42 7.54 -4.48
CA ARG A 55 -9.19 6.53 -3.73
C ARG A 55 -8.28 5.73 -2.81
N HIS A 56 -7.16 5.25 -3.33
CA HIS A 56 -6.17 4.47 -2.57
C HIS A 56 -5.55 5.32 -1.45
N GLN A 57 -5.21 6.59 -1.74
CA GLN A 57 -4.68 7.50 -0.72
C GLN A 57 -5.66 7.72 0.44
N PHE A 58 -6.95 7.93 0.16
CA PHE A 58 -7.98 8.05 1.21
C PHE A 58 -8.14 6.77 2.04
N ILE A 59 -8.12 5.61 1.38
CA ILE A 59 -8.21 4.30 2.04
C ILE A 59 -7.02 4.09 2.97
N LEU A 60 -5.80 4.31 2.49
CA LEU A 60 -4.58 4.17 3.28
C LEU A 60 -4.57 5.16 4.46
N HIS A 61 -5.06 6.38 4.26
CA HIS A 61 -5.14 7.38 5.32
C HIS A 61 -6.10 6.92 6.44
N GLY A 62 -7.29 6.44 6.09
CA GLY A 62 -8.23 5.87 7.06
C GLY A 62 -7.72 4.59 7.73
N ALA A 63 -7.02 3.73 6.97
CA ALA A 63 -6.41 2.51 7.51
C ALA A 63 -5.28 2.81 8.51
N MET A 64 -4.59 3.96 8.39
CA MET A 64 -3.55 4.36 9.35
C MET A 64 -4.10 4.55 10.76
N ASP A 65 -5.30 5.11 10.92
CA ASP A 65 -5.92 5.30 12.24
C ASP A 65 -6.19 3.95 12.92
N ARG A 66 -6.73 2.99 12.16
CA ARG A 66 -6.87 1.58 12.58
C ARG A 66 -5.51 0.96 12.91
N PHE A 67 -4.50 1.23 12.09
CA PHE A 67 -3.15 0.73 12.29
C PHE A 67 -2.55 1.24 13.60
N ASP A 68 -2.75 2.51 13.95
CA ASP A 68 -2.32 3.11 15.21
C ASP A 68 -3.06 2.51 16.41
N ALA A 69 -4.37 2.27 16.27
CA ALA A 69 -5.14 1.58 17.31
C ALA A 69 -4.62 0.16 17.55
N LEU A 70 -4.19 -0.55 16.50
CA LEU A 70 -3.60 -1.88 16.63
C LEU A 70 -2.16 -1.80 17.18
N ALA A 71 -1.32 -0.92 16.64
CA ALA A 71 0.10 -0.80 16.97
C ALA A 71 0.39 -0.07 18.30
N GLY A 72 -0.57 0.68 18.83
CA GLY A 72 -0.44 1.51 20.02
C GLY A 72 -0.47 0.74 21.35
N PRO A 73 -0.15 1.42 22.47
CA PRO A 73 -0.27 0.86 23.82
C PRO A 73 -1.75 0.64 24.16
N GLN A 74 -2.21 -0.60 24.07
CA GLN A 74 -3.60 -0.96 24.36
C GLN A 74 -3.90 -0.79 25.87
N PRO A 75 -4.98 -0.09 26.27
CA PRO A 75 -5.37 0.04 27.67
C PRO A 75 -5.99 -1.24 28.24
N THR A 76 -6.48 -2.17 27.40
CA THR A 76 -7.05 -3.43 27.87
C THR A 76 -6.78 -4.58 26.89
N ASN A 77 -6.33 -5.69 27.47
CA ASN A 77 -5.82 -6.93 26.91
C ASN A 77 -6.77 -7.69 25.95
N LYS A 78 -7.12 -7.15 24.77
CA LYS A 78 -8.00 -7.88 23.83
C LYS A 78 -7.54 -8.05 22.38
N PHE A 79 -6.53 -7.35 21.89
CA PHE A 79 -5.97 -7.64 20.56
C PHE A 79 -4.53 -7.14 20.44
N SER A 80 -3.57 -7.94 20.91
CA SER A 80 -2.17 -7.73 20.55
C SER A 80 -1.96 -8.38 19.20
N TRP A 81 -1.77 -7.58 18.14
CA TRP A 81 -1.37 -8.06 16.81
C TRP A 81 -0.06 -8.87 16.88
N ARG A 82 0.80 -8.61 17.88
CA ARG A 82 1.93 -9.48 18.20
C ARG A 82 1.51 -10.55 19.21
N ALA A 83 1.59 -11.81 18.80
CA ALA A 83 1.56 -12.92 19.74
C ALA A 83 2.81 -12.85 20.65
N PRO A 84 2.66 -12.94 21.98
CA PRO A 84 3.80 -12.97 22.91
C PRO A 84 4.71 -14.17 22.60
N GLY A 85 6.01 -13.93 22.41
CA GLY A 85 7.00 -14.97 22.16
C GLY A 85 7.27 -15.28 20.69
N THR A 86 6.53 -14.68 19.75
CA THR A 86 6.87 -14.78 18.32
C THR A 86 8.06 -13.88 18.01
N MET A 87 9.07 -14.45 17.34
CA MET A 87 10.27 -13.73 16.88
C MET A 87 10.38 -13.83 15.35
N GLY A 88 11.11 -12.91 14.73
CA GLY A 88 11.35 -12.94 13.29
C GLY A 88 10.23 -12.28 12.46
N PRO A 89 10.08 -12.66 11.18
CA PRO A 89 9.18 -11.98 10.24
C PRO A 89 7.70 -12.15 10.61
N GLU A 90 7.34 -13.25 11.24
CA GLU A 90 5.97 -13.52 11.70
C GLU A 90 5.53 -12.56 12.81
N ALA A 91 6.47 -12.12 13.65
CA ALA A 91 6.19 -11.14 14.70
C ALA A 91 5.93 -9.73 14.16
N MET A 92 6.25 -9.47 12.89
CA MET A 92 6.09 -8.17 12.23
C MET A 92 4.81 -8.07 11.41
N TRP A 93 4.16 -9.19 11.13
CA TRP A 93 2.89 -9.23 10.40
C TRP A 93 1.74 -8.76 11.30
N VAL A 94 0.98 -7.75 10.83
CA VAL A 94 -0.23 -7.27 11.52
C VAL A 94 -1.47 -7.99 11.00
N GLY A 95 -1.46 -8.34 9.71
CA GLY A 95 -2.63 -8.94 9.04
C GLY A 95 -3.56 -7.90 8.45
N LEU A 96 -4.83 -8.30 8.28
CA LEU A 96 -5.88 -7.46 7.75
C LEU A 96 -6.18 -6.32 8.74
N ILE A 97 -5.99 -5.09 8.30
CA ILE A 97 -6.28 -3.88 9.09
C ILE A 97 -7.74 -3.46 8.90
N CYS A 98 -8.14 -3.38 7.63
CA CYS A 98 -9.47 -2.90 7.25
C CYS A 98 -9.88 -3.52 5.91
N PRO A 99 -11.05 -4.17 5.83
CA PRO A 99 -11.70 -4.42 4.56
C PRO A 99 -12.42 -3.16 4.07
N VAL A 100 -12.29 -2.83 2.80
CA VAL A 100 -12.93 -1.69 2.15
C VAL A 100 -13.56 -2.16 0.84
N GLU A 101 -14.88 -2.26 0.77
CA GLU A 101 -15.62 -2.68 -0.42
C GLU A 101 -15.07 -3.98 -1.05
N ASP A 102 -14.38 -3.85 -2.18
CA ASP A 102 -13.74 -4.88 -2.99
C ASP A 102 -12.22 -4.99 -2.75
N MET A 103 -11.71 -4.35 -1.71
CA MET A 103 -10.30 -4.28 -1.37
C MET A 103 -10.05 -4.63 0.09
N ARG A 104 -8.86 -5.15 0.36
CA ARG A 104 -8.36 -5.48 1.69
C ARG A 104 -7.04 -4.80 1.95
N VAL A 105 -6.97 -4.09 3.07
CA VAL A 105 -5.74 -3.41 3.49
C VAL A 105 -5.00 -4.27 4.50
N TYR A 106 -3.77 -4.65 4.16
CA TYR A 106 -2.89 -5.45 5.01
C TYR A 106 -1.76 -4.61 5.60
N GLY A 107 -1.28 -5.01 6.78
CA GLY A 107 -0.26 -4.28 7.52
C GLY A 107 0.96 -5.12 7.92
N TYR A 108 2.12 -4.46 7.92
CA TYR A 108 3.38 -5.01 8.43
C TYR A 108 4.19 -3.94 9.17
N VAL A 109 4.65 -4.27 10.38
CA VAL A 109 5.37 -3.36 11.28
C VAL A 109 6.75 -3.91 11.60
N THR A 110 7.78 -3.16 11.26
CA THR A 110 9.16 -3.51 11.61
C THR A 110 9.49 -3.20 13.06
N THR A 111 10.59 -3.76 13.54
CA THR A 111 11.16 -3.44 14.86
C THR A 111 11.50 -1.95 15.01
N THR A 112 11.85 -1.27 13.91
CA THR A 112 12.15 0.16 13.87
C THR A 112 10.91 1.06 13.84
N LYS A 113 9.71 0.46 13.99
CA LYS A 113 8.40 1.12 13.91
C LYS A 113 8.07 1.68 12.52
N LEU A 114 8.70 1.17 11.47
CA LEU A 114 8.26 1.46 10.11
C LEU A 114 7.01 0.65 9.80
N ARG A 115 6.09 1.30 9.11
CA ARG A 115 4.76 0.76 8.82
C ARG A 115 4.63 0.59 7.32
N PHE A 116 4.48 -0.65 6.90
CA PHE A 116 4.17 -1.00 5.53
C PHE A 116 2.69 -1.35 5.46
N MET A 117 2.02 -0.86 4.42
CA MET A 117 0.63 -1.17 4.12
C MET A 117 0.55 -1.56 2.66
N ALA A 118 -0.29 -2.53 2.35
CA ALA A 118 -0.57 -2.95 0.99
C ALA A 118 -2.09 -3.03 0.79
N ILE A 119 -2.57 -2.51 -0.34
CA ILE A 119 -3.96 -2.69 -0.76
C ILE A 119 -4.00 -3.87 -1.71
N VAL A 120 -4.98 -4.74 -1.50
CA VAL A 120 -5.15 -5.95 -2.26
C VAL A 120 -6.59 -6.05 -2.73
N GLU A 121 -6.82 -6.26 -4.02
CA GLU A 121 -8.17 -6.53 -4.51
C GLU A 121 -8.67 -7.89 -3.99
N ASP A 122 -9.89 -7.87 -3.46
CA ASP A 122 -10.60 -9.02 -2.90
C ASP A 122 -11.38 -9.72 -4.01
N VAL A 123 -10.68 -10.56 -4.77
CA VAL A 123 -11.27 -11.34 -5.87
C VAL A 123 -11.88 -12.67 -5.39
N PHE A 124 -11.77 -13.00 -4.09
CA PHE A 124 -12.17 -14.29 -3.57
C PHE A 124 -13.59 -14.30 -3.02
N LEU A 125 -14.41 -15.23 -3.52
CA LEU A 125 -15.70 -15.57 -2.93
C LEU A 125 -15.50 -16.25 -1.55
N PRO A 126 -16.48 -16.13 -0.63
CA PRO A 126 -16.37 -16.61 0.76
C PRO A 126 -16.11 -18.12 0.90
N ASP A 127 -16.30 -18.93 -0.14
CA ASP A 127 -16.08 -20.38 -0.11
C ASP A 127 -14.61 -20.81 -0.34
N GLN A 128 -13.67 -19.88 -0.59
CA GLN A 128 -12.26 -20.17 -0.92
C GLN A 128 -11.26 -19.78 0.18
N ILE A 129 -11.57 -20.10 1.44
CA ILE A 129 -10.75 -19.73 2.61
C ILE A 129 -9.29 -20.22 2.49
N HIS A 130 -9.05 -21.45 2.00
CA HIS A 130 -7.70 -21.98 1.85
C HIS A 130 -6.85 -21.20 0.83
N GLN A 131 -7.46 -20.65 -0.23
CA GLN A 131 -6.73 -19.84 -1.21
C GLN A 131 -6.36 -18.48 -0.61
N GLN A 132 -7.22 -17.93 0.25
CA GLN A 132 -6.95 -16.70 0.98
C GLN A 132 -5.74 -16.86 1.92
N GLU A 133 -5.64 -17.95 2.67
CA GLU A 133 -4.51 -18.20 3.59
C GLU A 133 -3.18 -18.37 2.85
N ALA A 134 -3.18 -19.09 1.73
CA ALA A 134 -2.01 -19.24 0.87
C ALA A 134 -1.53 -17.87 0.36
N ARG A 135 -2.46 -17.02 -0.08
CA ARG A 135 -2.16 -15.69 -0.58
C ARG A 135 -1.66 -14.73 0.50
N GLU A 136 -2.24 -14.78 1.71
CA GLU A 136 -1.71 -14.01 2.84
C GLU A 136 -0.29 -14.44 3.18
N THR A 137 0.04 -15.71 3.00
CA THR A 137 1.41 -16.22 3.17
C THR A 137 2.37 -15.66 2.12
N GLU A 138 1.94 -15.59 0.86
CA GLU A 138 2.71 -14.95 -0.20
C GLU A 138 2.88 -13.45 0.03
N LEU A 139 1.83 -12.77 0.49
CA LEU A 139 1.86 -11.34 0.79
C LEU A 139 2.82 -11.04 1.95
N LYS A 140 2.83 -11.88 2.98
CA LYS A 140 3.83 -11.83 4.06
C LYS A 140 5.26 -11.90 3.50
N ASN A 141 5.51 -12.83 2.58
CA ASN A 141 6.82 -13.00 1.94
C ASN A 141 7.20 -11.77 1.09
N LEU A 142 6.25 -11.21 0.34
CA LEU A 142 6.43 -9.97 -0.42
C LEU A 142 6.84 -8.82 0.50
N MET A 143 6.11 -8.60 1.60
CA MET A 143 6.42 -7.53 2.55
C MET A 143 7.77 -7.74 3.25
N TYR A 144 8.13 -8.99 3.54
CA TYR A 144 9.46 -9.32 4.05
C TYR A 144 10.57 -8.98 3.05
N ASN A 145 10.40 -9.32 1.78
CA ASN A 145 11.37 -9.01 0.72
C ASN A 145 11.54 -7.49 0.53
N ILE A 146 10.43 -6.74 0.52
CA ILE A 146 10.45 -5.27 0.44
C ILE A 146 11.16 -4.69 1.68
N HIS A 147 10.90 -5.22 2.87
CA HIS A 147 11.61 -4.79 4.08
C HIS A 147 13.11 -5.07 4.00
N SER A 148 13.53 -6.25 3.54
CA SER A 148 14.96 -6.56 3.34
C SER A 148 15.62 -5.58 2.37
N LEU A 149 14.90 -5.20 1.32
CA LEU A 149 15.38 -4.24 0.34
C LEU A 149 15.46 -2.81 0.89
N TYR A 150 14.48 -2.41 1.72
CA TYR A 150 14.54 -1.16 2.47
C TYR A 150 15.75 -1.13 3.41
N VAL A 151 16.04 -2.25 4.09
CA VAL A 151 17.23 -2.35 4.95
C VAL A 151 18.50 -2.18 4.12
N GLU A 152 18.64 -2.84 2.96
CA GLU A 152 19.78 -2.63 2.05
C GLU A 152 19.92 -1.17 1.62
N TYR A 153 18.80 -0.50 1.31
CA TYR A 153 18.78 0.92 1.00
C TYR A 153 19.30 1.76 2.19
N THR A 154 18.80 1.52 3.41
CA THR A 154 19.26 2.29 4.60
C THR A 154 20.71 2.00 5.02
N LEU A 155 21.24 0.83 4.69
CA LEU A 155 22.64 0.48 4.93
C LEU A 155 23.60 1.20 3.96
N ASN A 156 23.08 1.79 2.88
CA ASN A 156 23.87 2.61 1.99
C ASN A 156 24.16 3.98 2.65
N PRO A 157 25.44 4.31 2.96
CA PRO A 157 25.80 5.57 3.63
C PRO A 157 25.52 6.82 2.80
N PHE A 158 25.22 6.68 1.50
CA PHE A 158 24.85 7.77 0.60
C PHE A 158 23.33 7.90 0.40
N SER A 159 22.54 7.01 0.99
CA SER A 159 21.09 7.11 0.96
C SER A 159 20.61 8.19 1.93
N LYS A 160 19.63 8.98 1.50
CA LYS A 160 18.89 9.83 2.43
C LYS A 160 17.94 8.93 3.21
N ILE A 161 18.22 8.77 4.50
CA ILE A 161 17.37 7.98 5.41
C ILE A 161 16.09 8.75 5.74
N GLU A 162 16.17 10.07 5.79
CA GLU A 162 15.03 10.95 6.04
C GLU A 162 14.55 11.56 4.72
N GLY A 163 13.33 11.20 4.31
CA GLY A 163 12.69 11.69 3.09
C GLY A 163 12.22 10.57 2.16
N PRO A 164 11.63 10.93 1.00
CA PRO A 164 11.15 9.96 0.02
C PRO A 164 12.28 9.13 -0.57
N ILE A 165 12.02 7.85 -0.84
CA ILE A 165 12.96 6.98 -1.55
C ILE A 165 12.91 7.31 -3.03
N GLU A 166 14.02 7.82 -3.59
CA GLU A 166 14.16 8.18 -5.01
C GLU A 166 15.04 7.18 -5.78
N SER A 167 15.33 6.01 -5.19
CA SER A 167 16.25 5.03 -5.79
C SER A 167 15.59 4.22 -6.89
N GLN A 168 16.08 4.38 -8.13
CA GLN A 168 15.62 3.57 -9.27
C GLN A 168 15.84 2.06 -9.03
N ARG A 169 16.93 1.68 -8.36
CA ARG A 169 17.18 0.27 -8.01
C ARG A 169 16.11 -0.27 -7.07
N PHE A 170 15.62 0.56 -6.14
CA PHE A 170 14.53 0.19 -5.24
C PHE A 170 13.26 -0.09 -6.06
N ASP A 171 12.89 0.84 -6.94
CA ASP A 171 11.69 0.73 -7.78
C ASP A 171 11.67 -0.53 -8.65
N THR A 172 12.76 -0.82 -9.37
CA THR A 172 12.83 -1.99 -10.26
C THR A 172 12.67 -3.31 -9.50
N ASN A 173 13.22 -3.41 -8.28
CA ASN A 173 13.10 -4.63 -7.49
C ASN A 173 11.69 -4.77 -6.90
N VAL A 174 11.08 -3.67 -6.43
CA VAL A 174 9.69 -3.70 -5.97
C VAL A 174 8.77 -4.11 -7.12
N ASP A 175 8.98 -3.57 -8.33
CA ASP A 175 8.23 -4.00 -9.53
C ASP A 175 8.39 -5.49 -9.79
N SER A 176 9.61 -6.02 -9.69
CA SER A 176 9.86 -7.45 -9.89
C SER A 176 9.14 -8.30 -8.85
N PHE A 177 9.10 -7.88 -7.58
CA PHE A 177 8.42 -8.63 -6.54
C PHE A 177 6.90 -8.58 -6.67
N VAL A 178 6.34 -7.41 -6.98
CA VAL A 178 4.90 -7.26 -7.18
C VAL A 178 4.44 -7.95 -8.46
N SER A 179 5.22 -7.90 -9.55
CA SER A 179 4.90 -8.64 -10.77
C SER A 179 4.91 -10.17 -10.54
N ALA A 180 5.87 -10.67 -9.74
CA ALA A 180 5.91 -12.08 -9.38
C ALA A 180 4.71 -12.50 -8.52
N PHE A 181 4.20 -11.61 -7.67
CA PHE A 181 2.99 -11.84 -6.88
C PHE A 181 1.71 -11.74 -7.72
N ASN A 182 1.59 -10.71 -8.57
CA ASN A 182 0.40 -10.46 -9.38
C ASN A 182 0.20 -11.53 -10.46
N GLY A 183 1.28 -12.14 -10.96
CA GLY A 183 1.22 -13.28 -11.89
C GLY A 183 0.49 -14.52 -11.33
N VAL A 184 0.19 -14.56 -10.04
CA VAL A 184 -0.58 -15.62 -9.37
C VAL A 184 -2.10 -15.37 -9.43
N GLY A 185 -2.55 -14.35 -10.19
CA GLY A 185 -3.95 -14.14 -10.55
C GLY A 185 -4.67 -13.13 -9.66
N THR A 186 -3.95 -12.22 -8.99
CA THR A 186 -4.60 -11.10 -8.32
C THR A 186 -3.69 -9.90 -8.10
N ALA A 187 -4.22 -8.70 -8.32
CA ALA A 187 -3.49 -7.44 -8.19
C ALA A 187 -3.29 -7.02 -6.72
N VAL A 188 -2.03 -6.84 -6.33
CA VAL A 188 -1.63 -5.87 -5.30
C VAL A 188 -1.58 -4.52 -5.97
N ILE A 189 -2.16 -3.53 -5.32
CA ILE A 189 -2.20 -2.13 -5.75
C ILE A 189 -1.26 -1.30 -4.88
#